data_AF-A0ABD1WRX1-F1
#
_entry.id   AF-A0ABD1WRX1-F1
#
_cell.length_a   1.000
_cell.length_b   1.000
_cell.length_c   1.000
_cell.angle_alpha   90.00
_cell.angle_beta   90.00
_cell.angle_gamma   90.00
#
_symmetry.space_group_name_H-M   'P 1'
#
loop_
_entity.id
_entity.type
_entity.pdbx_description
1 polymer ?
#
loop_
_entity_poly.entity_id
_entity_poly.type
_entity_poly.pdbx_seq_one_letter_code
_entity_poly.pdbx_strand_id
1 'polypeptide(L)'
;MSFNNSGPIGSTEPPQKINEKNVGGTSTGRPIGVKKVKAKKKTEEENTIVIEEIREQNRQLSERLTKGNDDKQQNYHIQMLRAQTKAKKVDVAEKKVAVAEIREENRVLLTNLNDVADPNLREFIRSEQTRIMQKRSEELAKQSQSTSSLFGQYFDDFGGSGNDLPDY
;
A
#
# COMPACT_ATOMS: atom_id res chain seq x y z
N MET A 1 -5.65 33.17 -26.04
CA MET A 1 -5.50 34.44 -26.77
C MET A 1 -4.93 34.10 -28.13
N SER A 2 -5.74 34.22 -29.18
CA SER A 2 -5.31 34.05 -30.57
C SER A 2 -4.92 35.42 -31.13
N PHE A 3 -3.83 35.49 -31.87
CA PHE A 3 -3.59 36.58 -32.82
C PHE A 3 -3.02 36.00 -34.11
N ASN A 4 -3.86 36.02 -35.15
CA ASN A 4 -3.44 36.03 -36.54
C ASN A 4 -2.84 37.41 -36.83
N ASN A 5 -1.81 37.47 -37.69
CA ASN A 5 -1.77 38.59 -38.63
C ASN A 5 -1.06 38.24 -39.94
N SER A 6 -1.72 38.69 -41.00
CA SER A 6 -1.48 38.54 -42.43
C SER A 6 -0.29 39.37 -42.92
N GLY A 7 0.29 39.01 -44.08
CA GLY A 7 1.34 39.77 -44.81
C GLY A 7 0.83 41.13 -45.37
N PRO A 8 1.41 41.75 -46.44
CA PRO A 8 1.96 41.10 -47.65
C PRO A 8 3.11 41.86 -48.42
N ILE A 9 3.40 41.43 -49.67
CA ILE A 9 4.02 42.15 -50.84
C ILE A 9 5.52 42.53 -50.73
N GLY A 10 6.46 42.30 -51.66
CA GLY A 10 6.50 41.89 -53.07
C GLY A 10 7.42 42.87 -53.83
N SER A 11 8.54 42.41 -54.42
CA SER A 11 9.25 43.12 -55.50
C SER A 11 10.31 42.24 -56.21
N THR A 12 10.05 42.00 -57.50
CA THR A 12 10.90 41.72 -58.68
C THR A 12 12.22 42.53 -58.66
N GLU A 13 13.42 42.11 -59.09
CA GLU A 13 13.93 41.64 -60.40
C GLU A 13 15.37 41.02 -60.30
N PRO A 14 15.84 40.20 -61.27
CA PRO A 14 17.26 39.90 -61.58
C PRO A 14 17.78 40.90 -62.67
N PRO A 15 18.93 40.75 -63.38
CA PRO A 15 20.08 39.84 -63.30
C PRO A 15 21.46 40.57 -63.34
N GLN A 16 22.61 39.93 -63.07
CA GLN A 16 23.88 40.26 -63.76
C GLN A 16 24.79 39.03 -63.93
N LYS A 17 24.98 38.62 -65.19
CA LYS A 17 26.08 37.75 -65.64
C LYS A 17 27.37 38.58 -65.66
N ILE A 18 28.44 38.03 -65.10
CA ILE A 18 29.81 38.35 -65.52
C ILE A 18 30.59 37.03 -65.61
N ASN A 19 30.90 36.61 -66.83
CA ASN A 19 31.93 35.63 -67.12
C ASN A 19 33.29 36.33 -66.99
N GLU A 20 34.30 35.69 -66.40
CA GLU A 20 35.50 35.22 -67.12
C GLU A 20 36.66 34.79 -66.20
N LYS A 21 37.24 33.65 -66.57
CA LYS A 21 38.68 33.30 -66.55
C LYS A 21 39.37 33.02 -65.20
N ASN A 22 39.34 31.72 -64.88
CA ASN A 22 40.49 30.85 -64.59
C ASN A 22 41.85 31.54 -64.34
N VAL A 23 42.32 31.50 -63.09
CA VAL A 23 43.75 31.52 -62.76
C VAL A 23 44.01 30.43 -61.72
N GLY A 24 44.92 29.53 -62.07
CA GLY A 24 45.28 28.34 -61.30
C GLY A 24 45.79 28.67 -59.90
N GLY A 25 45.11 28.11 -58.91
CA GLY A 25 45.70 27.74 -57.64
C GLY A 25 45.63 26.23 -57.52
N THR A 26 46.77 25.58 -57.29
CA THR A 26 46.88 24.14 -57.07
C THR A 26 45.99 23.72 -55.90
N SER A 27 44.76 23.30 -56.20
CA SER A 27 43.89 22.66 -55.23
C SER A 27 44.42 21.26 -54.97
N THR A 28 45.31 21.11 -54.00
CA THR A 28 45.47 19.84 -53.27
C THR A 28 44.26 19.65 -52.34
N GLY A 29 43.05 19.79 -52.89
CA GLY A 29 41.81 19.54 -52.21
C GLY A 29 41.52 18.05 -52.25
N ARG A 30 41.63 17.37 -51.11
CA ARG A 30 41.15 15.98 -50.98
C ARG A 30 39.74 15.88 -51.57
N PRO A 31 39.38 14.75 -52.23
CA PRO A 31 38.10 14.62 -52.90
C PRO A 31 36.96 14.95 -51.94
N ILE A 32 35.96 15.73 -52.40
CA ILE A 32 34.80 16.17 -51.61
C ILE A 32 34.13 14.99 -50.87
N GLY A 33 34.12 13.81 -51.48
CA GLY A 33 33.62 12.58 -50.87
C GLY A 33 34.34 12.18 -49.58
N VAL A 34 35.66 12.37 -49.49
CA VAL A 34 36.46 11.99 -48.31
C VAL A 34 36.16 12.89 -47.10
N LYS A 35 35.92 14.20 -47.33
CA LYS A 35 35.49 15.12 -46.27
C LYS A 35 34.09 14.77 -45.73
N LYS A 36 33.14 14.44 -46.62
CA LYS A 36 31.78 14.03 -46.22
C LYS A 36 31.77 12.70 -45.46
N VAL A 37 32.60 11.74 -45.87
CA VAL A 37 32.77 10.45 -45.17
C VAL A 37 33.32 10.65 -43.75
N LYS A 38 34.36 11.49 -43.58
CA LYS A 38 34.94 11.77 -42.26
C LYS A 38 33.95 12.48 -41.32
N ALA A 39 33.18 13.43 -41.85
CA ALA A 39 32.15 14.11 -41.07
C ALA A 39 31.04 13.15 -40.63
N LYS A 40 30.53 12.30 -41.54
CA LYS A 40 29.54 11.27 -41.22
C LYS A 40 30.04 10.33 -40.11
N LYS A 41 31.27 9.84 -40.21
CA LYS A 41 31.86 8.96 -39.19
C LYS A 41 31.90 9.62 -37.80
N LYS A 42 32.27 10.90 -37.72
CA LYS A 42 32.27 11.66 -36.46
C LYS A 42 30.86 11.80 -35.88
N THR A 43 29.87 12.10 -36.71
CA THR A 43 28.46 12.18 -36.29
C THR A 43 27.93 10.82 -35.83
N GLU A 44 28.35 9.73 -36.48
CA GLU A 44 27.95 8.37 -36.13
C GLU A 44 28.58 7.92 -34.79
N GLU A 45 29.84 8.28 -34.53
CA GLU A 45 30.50 8.10 -33.23
C GLU A 45 29.81 8.91 -32.12
N GLU A 46 29.48 10.18 -32.38
CA GLU A 46 28.72 11.04 -31.44
C GLU A 46 27.34 10.47 -31.14
N ASN A 47 26.60 10.00 -32.16
CA ASN A 47 25.31 9.34 -31.97
C ASN A 47 25.44 8.05 -31.15
N THR A 48 26.51 7.29 -31.35
CA THR A 48 26.77 6.07 -30.59
C THR A 48 26.95 6.38 -29.11
N ILE A 49 27.71 7.44 -28.78
CA ILE A 49 27.89 7.90 -27.39
C ILE A 49 26.56 8.29 -26.75
N VAL A 50 25.74 9.07 -27.46
CA VAL A 50 24.42 9.50 -26.97
C VAL A 50 23.50 8.30 -26.73
N ILE A 51 23.51 7.31 -27.62
CA ILE A 51 22.70 6.09 -27.48
C ILE A 51 23.13 5.29 -26.25
N GLU A 52 24.44 5.15 -26.00
CA GLU A 52 24.93 4.45 -24.81
C GLU A 52 24.58 5.19 -23.52
N GLU A 53 24.63 6.52 -23.50
CA GLU A 53 24.21 7.31 -22.34
C GLU A 53 22.71 7.14 -22.06
N ILE A 54 21.87 7.15 -23.10
CA ILE A 54 20.42 6.90 -22.96
C ILE A 54 20.16 5.50 -22.40
N ARG A 55 20.89 4.48 -22.88
CA ARG A 55 20.77 3.10 -22.39
C ARG A 55 21.11 3.01 -20.90
N GLU A 56 22.20 3.64 -20.51
CA GLU A 56 22.65 3.63 -19.11
C GLU A 56 21.68 4.39 -18.20
N GLN A 57 21.18 5.55 -18.63
CA GLN A 57 20.17 6.29 -17.87
C GLN A 57 18.86 5.51 -17.72
N ASN A 58 18.42 4.81 -18.78
CA ASN A 58 17.23 3.95 -18.73
C ASN A 58 17.42 2.74 -17.80
N ARG A 59 18.62 2.16 -17.78
CA ARG A 59 18.97 1.09 -16.82
C ARG A 59 18.87 1.60 -15.39
N GLN A 60 19.49 2.73 -15.09
CA GLN A 60 19.43 3.35 -13.76
C GLN A 60 18.00 3.74 -13.35
N LEU A 61 17.21 4.26 -14.29
CA LEU A 61 15.81 4.60 -14.03
C LEU A 61 15.01 3.33 -13.68
N SER A 62 15.19 2.25 -14.42
CA SER A 62 14.50 0.98 -14.16
C SER A 62 14.88 0.42 -12.79
N GLU A 63 16.17 0.44 -12.42
CA GLU A 63 16.63 0.01 -11.09
C GLU A 63 16.01 0.86 -9.97
N ARG A 64 15.96 2.19 -10.13
CA ARG A 64 15.34 3.09 -9.15
C ARG A 64 13.85 2.84 -9.00
N LEU A 65 13.14 2.56 -10.11
CA LEU A 65 11.71 2.24 -10.07
C LEU A 65 11.44 0.92 -9.38
N THR A 66 12.19 -0.14 -9.70
CA THR A 66 12.06 -1.45 -9.05
C THR A 66 12.34 -1.32 -7.55
N LYS A 67 13.47 -0.70 -7.18
CA LYS A 67 13.81 -0.47 -5.77
C LYS A 67 12.74 0.35 -5.05
N GLY A 68 12.26 1.43 -5.67
CA GLY A 68 11.21 2.27 -5.09
C GLY A 68 9.89 1.51 -4.91
N ASN A 69 9.60 0.53 -5.76
CA ASN A 69 8.45 -0.34 -5.59
C ASN A 69 8.64 -1.32 -4.42
N ASP A 70 9.82 -1.95 -4.32
CA ASP A 70 10.15 -2.87 -3.24
C ASP A 70 10.08 -2.15 -1.87
N ASP A 71 10.67 -0.96 -1.76
CA ASP A 71 10.64 -0.14 -0.55
C ASP A 71 9.20 0.20 -0.13
N LYS A 72 8.33 0.53 -1.11
CA LYS A 72 6.91 0.78 -0.85
C LYS A 72 6.22 -0.48 -0.32
N GLN A 73 6.42 -1.63 -0.96
CA GLN A 73 5.81 -2.89 -0.54
C GLN A 73 6.24 -3.29 0.87
N GLN A 74 7.54 -3.20 1.17
CA GLN A 74 8.07 -3.45 2.51
C GLN A 74 7.45 -2.50 3.54
N ASN A 75 7.35 -1.22 3.22
CA ASN A 75 6.73 -0.23 4.11
C ASN A 75 5.25 -0.51 4.37
N TYR A 76 4.48 -0.98 3.38
CA TYR A 76 3.09 -1.40 3.58
C TYR A 76 3.01 -2.63 4.49
N HIS A 77 3.85 -3.63 4.25
CA HIS A 77 3.89 -4.84 5.07
C HIS A 77 4.23 -4.54 6.53
N ILE A 78 5.24 -3.70 6.77
CA ILE A 78 5.63 -3.27 8.13
C ILE A 78 4.49 -2.51 8.82
N GLN A 79 3.79 -1.62 8.12
CA GLN A 79 2.66 -0.88 8.69
C GLN A 79 1.51 -1.82 9.08
N MET A 80 1.19 -2.78 8.21
CA MET A 80 0.18 -3.80 8.48
C MET A 80 0.52 -4.62 9.73
N LEU A 81 1.76 -5.11 9.83
CA LEU A 81 2.25 -5.86 10.99
C LEU A 81 2.18 -5.03 12.29
N ARG A 82 2.55 -3.76 12.22
CA ARG A 82 2.45 -2.83 13.36
C ARG A 82 1.01 -2.64 13.81
N ALA A 83 0.09 -2.42 12.87
CA ALA A 83 -1.33 -2.28 13.17
C ALA A 83 -1.90 -3.55 13.82
N GLN A 84 -1.59 -4.72 13.26
CA GLN A 84 -2.03 -6.00 13.81
C GLN A 84 -1.46 -6.26 15.21
N THR A 85 -0.18 -5.94 15.43
CA THR A 85 0.47 -6.07 16.74
C THR A 85 -0.16 -5.13 17.77
N LYS A 86 -0.47 -3.89 17.37
CA LYS A 86 -1.13 -2.92 18.25
C LYS A 86 -2.51 -3.41 18.67
N ALA A 87 -3.32 -3.89 17.71
CA ALA A 87 -4.64 -4.46 17.99
C ALA A 87 -4.54 -5.65 18.97
N LYS A 88 -3.68 -6.63 18.66
CA LYS A 88 -3.45 -7.79 19.55
C LYS A 88 -3.01 -7.40 20.96
N LYS A 89 -2.18 -6.37 21.10
CA LYS A 89 -1.75 -5.88 22.43
C LYS A 89 -2.91 -5.29 23.23
N VAL A 90 -3.80 -4.56 22.58
CA VAL A 90 -5.02 -4.02 23.23
C VAL A 90 -5.93 -5.16 23.67
N ASP A 91 -6.23 -6.10 22.77
CA ASP A 91 -7.08 -7.27 23.10
C ASP A 91 -6.51 -8.09 24.28
N VAL A 92 -5.19 -8.30 24.31
CA VAL A 92 -4.52 -9.02 25.39
C VAL A 92 -4.60 -8.23 26.70
N ALA A 93 -4.45 -6.90 26.66
CA ALA A 93 -4.57 -6.07 27.85
C ALA A 93 -5.99 -6.12 28.43
N GLU A 94 -7.01 -6.02 27.58
CA GLU A 94 -8.43 -6.14 27.99
C GLU A 94 -8.72 -7.49 28.62
N LYS A 95 -8.29 -8.60 27.97
CA LYS A 95 -8.46 -9.95 28.53
C LYS A 95 -7.72 -10.14 29.86
N LYS A 96 -6.54 -9.53 30.03
CA LYS A 96 -5.81 -9.59 31.30
C LYS A 96 -6.55 -8.89 32.43
N VAL A 97 -7.16 -7.73 32.16
CA VAL A 97 -7.98 -7.03 33.15
C VAL A 97 -9.19 -7.89 33.54
N ALA A 98 -9.91 -8.43 32.55
CA ALA A 98 -11.06 -9.30 32.80
C ALA A 98 -10.70 -10.54 33.63
N VAL A 99 -9.58 -11.21 33.32
CA VAL A 99 -9.10 -12.37 34.11
C VAL A 99 -8.72 -11.95 35.53
N ALA A 100 -8.11 -10.78 35.72
CA ALA A 100 -7.76 -10.28 37.04
C ALA A 100 -9.01 -9.99 37.89
N GLU A 101 -10.04 -9.38 37.31
CA GLU A 101 -11.33 -9.15 37.98
C GLU A 101 -11.98 -10.47 38.40
N ILE A 102 -12.09 -11.45 37.49
CA ILE A 102 -12.65 -12.78 37.80
C ILE A 102 -11.87 -13.46 38.93
N ARG A 103 -10.55 -13.32 38.93
CA ARG A 103 -9.68 -13.92 39.96
C ARG A 103 -9.93 -13.29 41.33
N GLU A 104 -10.09 -11.97 41.41
CA GLU A 104 -10.37 -11.30 42.68
C GLU A 104 -11.80 -11.59 43.18
N GLU A 105 -12.79 -11.60 42.29
CA GLU A 105 -14.15 -12.04 42.64
C GLU A 105 -14.15 -13.48 43.18
N ASN A 106 -13.41 -14.39 42.54
CA ASN A 106 -13.28 -15.77 43.02
C ASN A 106 -12.61 -15.85 44.39
N ARG A 107 -11.66 -14.95 44.68
CA ARG A 107 -11.02 -14.88 46.00
C ARG A 107 -12.06 -14.56 47.09
N VAL A 108 -12.93 -13.59 46.83
CA VAL A 108 -14.02 -13.23 47.75
C VAL A 108 -15.02 -14.38 47.88
N LEU A 109 -15.40 -15.00 46.76
CA LEU A 109 -16.36 -16.11 46.73
C LEU A 109 -15.88 -17.34 47.51
N LEU A 110 -14.58 -17.64 47.44
CA LEU A 110 -13.97 -18.78 48.12
C LEU A 110 -13.54 -18.48 49.56
N THR A 111 -13.73 -17.25 50.04
CA THR A 111 -13.41 -16.91 51.44
C THR A 111 -14.41 -17.59 52.37
N ASN A 112 -13.90 -18.44 53.27
CA ASN A 112 -14.70 -19.11 54.27
C ASN A 112 -15.10 -18.15 55.39
N LEU A 113 -16.40 -17.95 55.59
CA LEU A 113 -16.93 -17.01 56.57
C LEU A 113 -16.62 -17.42 58.02
N ASN A 114 -16.41 -18.71 58.29
CA ASN A 114 -16.08 -19.20 59.64
C ASN A 114 -14.67 -18.79 60.09
N ASP A 115 -13.77 -18.50 59.13
CA ASP A 115 -12.40 -18.10 59.40
C ASP A 115 -12.27 -16.57 59.60
N VAL A 116 -13.36 -15.82 59.41
CA VAL A 116 -13.41 -14.36 59.59
C VAL A 116 -13.84 -14.04 61.02
N ALA A 117 -12.91 -13.51 61.82
CA ALA A 117 -13.14 -13.20 63.22
C ALA A 117 -14.11 -12.03 63.44
N ASP A 118 -13.98 -10.95 62.64
CA ASP A 118 -14.82 -9.76 62.76
C ASP A 118 -16.23 -9.99 62.20
N PRO A 119 -17.30 -9.84 63.01
CA PRO A 119 -18.68 -9.97 62.55
C PRO A 119 -19.06 -9.01 61.43
N ASN A 120 -18.55 -7.78 61.44
CA ASN A 120 -18.90 -6.77 60.44
C ASN A 120 -18.25 -7.09 59.09
N LEU A 121 -16.96 -7.42 59.10
CA LEU A 121 -16.24 -7.88 57.90
C LEU A 121 -16.85 -9.16 57.32
N ARG A 122 -17.28 -10.09 58.18
CA ARG A 122 -17.94 -11.33 57.75
C ARG A 122 -19.27 -11.08 57.03
N GLU A 123 -20.10 -10.17 57.53
CA GLU A 123 -21.36 -9.81 56.86
C GLU A 123 -21.08 -9.07 55.54
N PHE A 124 -20.07 -8.20 55.51
CA PHE A 124 -19.63 -7.55 54.28
C PHE A 124 -19.21 -8.57 53.21
N ILE A 125 -18.34 -9.54 53.56
CA ILE A 125 -17.92 -10.59 52.62
C ILE A 125 -19.12 -11.40 52.15
N ARG A 126 -20.05 -11.78 53.03
CA ARG A 126 -21.29 -12.48 52.63
C ARG A 126 -22.09 -11.67 51.61
N SER A 127 -22.27 -10.37 51.85
CA SER A 127 -23.00 -9.49 50.92
C SER A 127 -22.30 -9.38 49.55
N GLU A 128 -20.96 -9.31 49.55
CA GLU A 128 -20.17 -9.30 48.32
C GLU A 128 -20.26 -10.62 47.56
N GLN A 129 -20.27 -11.77 48.25
CA GLN A 129 -20.49 -13.09 47.63
C GLN A 129 -21.85 -13.13 46.92
N THR A 130 -22.92 -12.66 47.57
CA THR A 130 -24.25 -12.58 46.96
C THR A 130 -24.25 -11.64 45.75
N ARG A 131 -23.64 -10.45 45.86
CA ARG A 131 -23.55 -9.47 44.78
C ARG A 131 -22.82 -10.04 43.56
N ILE A 132 -21.70 -10.72 43.76
CA ILE A 132 -20.90 -11.35 42.69
C ILE A 132 -21.70 -12.46 42.00
N MET A 133 -22.36 -13.34 42.77
CA MET A 133 -23.19 -14.40 42.21
C MET A 133 -24.34 -13.85 41.37
N GLN A 134 -25.00 -12.80 41.84
CA GLN A 134 -26.06 -12.12 41.08
C GLN A 134 -25.51 -11.50 39.79
N LYS A 135 -24.43 -10.70 39.88
CA LYS A 135 -23.77 -10.08 38.71
C LYS A 135 -23.46 -11.12 37.62
N ARG A 136 -22.86 -12.25 37.99
CA ARG A 136 -22.52 -13.32 37.04
C ARG A 136 -23.75 -13.98 36.43
N SER A 137 -24.82 -14.15 37.20
CA SER A 137 -26.08 -14.69 36.68
C SER A 137 -26.70 -13.77 35.62
N GLU A 138 -26.61 -12.45 35.80
CA GLU A 138 -27.09 -11.46 34.85
C GLU A 138 -26.22 -11.41 33.58
N GLU A 139 -24.89 -11.54 33.72
CA GLU A 139 -23.96 -11.63 32.58
C GLU A 139 -24.21 -12.88 31.73
N LEU A 140 -24.43 -14.03 32.36
CA LEU A 140 -24.78 -15.28 31.67
C LEU A 140 -26.11 -15.17 30.92
N ALA A 141 -27.12 -14.53 31.53
CA ALA A 141 -28.41 -14.29 30.88
C ALA A 141 -28.30 -13.36 29.66
N LYS A 142 -27.43 -12.34 29.72
CA LYS A 142 -27.15 -11.45 28.58
C LYS A 142 -26.41 -12.16 27.44
N GLN A 143 -25.48 -13.07 27.75
CA GLN A 143 -24.79 -13.85 26.73
C GLN A 143 -25.72 -14.85 26.03
N SER A 144 -26.67 -15.47 26.73
CA SER A 144 -27.60 -16.44 26.10
C SER A 144 -28.56 -15.80 25.09
N GLN A 145 -28.91 -14.51 25.27
CA GLN A 145 -29.71 -13.76 24.30
C GLN A 145 -28.92 -13.38 23.03
N SER A 146 -27.59 -13.28 23.13
CA SER A 146 -26.73 -12.95 21.98
C SER A 146 -26.36 -14.16 21.12
N THR A 147 -26.37 -15.37 21.69
CA THR A 147 -26.06 -16.61 20.95
C THR A 147 -27.26 -17.18 20.20
N SER A 148 -28.49 -16.82 20.57
CA SER A 148 -29.69 -17.29 19.87
C SER A 148 -29.83 -16.73 18.45
N SER A 149 -29.35 -15.51 18.20
CA SER A 149 -29.40 -14.90 16.85
C SER A 149 -28.33 -15.44 15.90
N LEU A 150 -27.20 -15.93 16.42
CA LEU A 150 -26.09 -16.42 15.60
C LEU A 150 -26.28 -17.88 15.19
N PHE A 151 -26.91 -18.71 16.02
CA PHE A 151 -27.17 -20.12 15.70
C PHE A 151 -28.29 -20.31 14.66
N GLY A 152 -29.26 -19.39 14.57
CA GLY A 152 -30.32 -19.43 13.56
C GLY A 152 -29.81 -19.16 12.13
N GLN A 153 -28.81 -18.30 11.97
CA GLN A 153 -28.27 -17.93 10.64
C GLN A 153 -27.49 -19.06 9.96
N TYR A 154 -27.02 -20.07 10.69
CA TYR A 154 -26.36 -21.24 10.10
C TYR A 154 -27.34 -22.26 9.51
N PHE A 155 -28.62 -22.23 9.89
CA PHE A 155 -29.62 -23.19 9.45
C PHE A 155 -30.68 -22.61 8.49
N ASP A 156 -30.79 -21.28 8.39
CA ASP A 156 -31.73 -20.63 7.45
C ASP A 156 -31.34 -20.83 5.97
N ASP A 157 -30.07 -21.12 5.66
CA ASP A 157 -29.58 -21.30 4.28
C ASP A 157 -29.74 -22.74 3.73
N PHE A 158 -30.18 -23.69 4.57
CA PHE A 158 -30.49 -25.06 4.13
C PHE A 158 -31.98 -25.27 3.80
N GLY A 159 -32.81 -24.24 3.92
CA GLY A 159 -34.24 -24.25 3.61
C GLY A 159 -34.59 -24.11 2.12
N GLY A 160 -33.66 -24.41 1.22
CA GLY A 160 -33.91 -24.49 -0.20
C GLY A 160 -34.79 -25.71 -0.51
N SER A 161 -36.10 -25.51 -0.59
CA SER A 161 -37.05 -26.45 -1.20
C SER A 161 -36.69 -26.66 -2.68
N GLY A 162 -35.72 -27.53 -2.93
CA GLY A 162 -35.32 -28.00 -4.26
C GLY A 162 -35.48 -29.50 -4.31
N ASN A 163 -36.41 -29.98 -5.14
CA ASN A 163 -36.70 -31.39 -5.35
C ASN A 163 -35.63 -32.10 -6.22
N ASP A 164 -34.35 -31.94 -5.89
CA ASP A 164 -33.25 -32.54 -6.65
C ASP A 164 -32.61 -33.70 -5.87
N LEU A 165 -33.40 -34.75 -5.61
CA LEU A 165 -32.87 -36.06 -5.24
C LEU A 165 -32.78 -36.92 -6.52
N PRO A 166 -31.65 -37.60 -6.78
CA PRO A 166 -31.53 -38.46 -7.95
C PRO A 166 -32.42 -39.70 -7.79
N ASP A 167 -33.15 -40.03 -8.86
CA ASP A 167 -33.90 -41.28 -8.98
C ASP A 167 -32.94 -42.46 -8.80
N TYR A 168 -33.28 -43.33 -7.84
CA TYR A 168 -32.63 -44.64 -7.65
C TYR A 168 -33.34 -45.71 -8.48
#